data_AF-A0A0G4IMK4-F1
#
_entry.id   AF-A0A0G4IMK4-F1
#
_cell.length_a   1.000
_cell.length_b   1.000
_cell.length_c   1.000
_cell.angle_alpha   90.00
_cell.angle_beta   90.00
_cell.angle_gamma   90.00
#
_symmetry.space_group_name_H-M   'P 1'
#
loop_
_entity.id
_entity.type
_entity.pdbx_description
1 polymer ?
#
loop_
_entity_poly.entity_id
_entity_poly.type
_entity_poly.pdbx_seq_one_letter_code
_entity_poly.pdbx_strand_id
1 'polypeptide(L)'
;MPVVVMRPSPLVSLLCVCIGATVTKALLPDAAVDRTYNPAEVELVVEQCGFPVISAAQKFVVPVPKVGDHSGADDISHIRDWQGRPVGERGLLFYNFKDRSEQACNGDGNGVVIINQVDAGQAKLLDAQVRRLTQGAGPDALTLDGVRSVLQLAIELGLTDMYNSDRAFVMQKMTPVVADDPAAGAYYGFLKRDDRDVCVAVAVQGRLAYEGIAATPQLFSRGAVFVRQRVGNRDEIRGVQPDAFLDTYRNADGSPVTAVPWCRRHRVSHL
;
A
#
# COMPACT_ATOMS: atom_id res chain seq x y z
N MET A 1 -44.63 43.55 -16.17
CA MET A 1 -43.68 42.55 -15.62
C MET A 1 -42.56 42.37 -16.63
N PRO A 2 -41.29 42.58 -16.27
CA PRO A 2 -40.20 42.49 -17.24
C PRO A 2 -39.79 41.03 -17.47
N VAL A 3 -39.61 40.68 -18.74
CA VAL A 3 -39.05 39.40 -19.18
C VAL A 3 -37.52 39.53 -19.12
N VAL A 4 -36.90 38.77 -18.22
CA VAL A 4 -35.44 38.67 -18.13
C VAL A 4 -34.99 37.57 -19.09
N VAL A 5 -34.33 37.97 -20.18
CA VAL A 5 -33.63 37.07 -21.10
C VAL A 5 -32.24 36.82 -20.52
N MET A 6 -32.00 35.64 -19.95
CA MET A 6 -30.64 35.21 -19.60
C MET A 6 -29.89 34.83 -20.87
N ARG A 7 -28.73 35.47 -21.09
CA ARG A 7 -27.76 35.06 -22.11
C ARG A 7 -26.97 33.84 -21.61
N PRO A 8 -26.62 32.88 -22.48
CA PRO A 8 -25.68 31.82 -22.12
C PRO A 8 -24.25 32.39 -22.13
N SER A 9 -23.55 32.23 -21.01
CA SER A 9 -22.10 32.45 -20.94
C SER A 9 -21.39 31.29 -21.65
N PRO A 10 -20.44 31.54 -22.58
CA PRO A 10 -19.72 30.46 -23.23
C PRO A 10 -18.54 30.00 -22.37
N LEU A 11 -18.44 28.68 -22.25
CA LEU A 11 -17.20 27.89 -22.25
C LEU A 11 -16.10 28.30 -21.25
N VAL A 12 -16.18 27.72 -20.05
CA VAL A 12 -14.98 27.43 -19.27
C VAL A 12 -14.26 26.29 -19.96
N SER A 13 -13.28 26.62 -20.81
CA SER A 13 -12.32 25.66 -21.33
C SER A 13 -11.54 25.07 -20.16
N LEU A 14 -11.82 23.81 -19.85
CA LEU A 14 -11.06 23.01 -18.90
C LEU A 14 -9.66 22.83 -19.48
N LEU A 15 -8.71 23.63 -19.01
CA LEU A 15 -7.30 23.50 -19.36
C LEU A 15 -6.80 22.18 -18.77
N CYS A 16 -6.73 21.16 -19.61
CA CYS A 16 -6.07 19.90 -19.29
C CYS A 16 -4.58 20.18 -19.20
N VAL A 17 -4.10 20.52 -18.00
CA VAL A 17 -2.66 20.63 -17.73
C VAL A 17 -2.13 19.21 -17.70
N CYS A 18 -1.63 18.76 -18.85
CA CYS A 18 -0.73 17.62 -18.94
C CYS A 18 0.56 18.02 -18.22
N ILE A 19 0.62 17.79 -16.89
CA ILE A 19 1.89 17.76 -16.20
C ILE A 19 2.54 16.45 -16.64
N GLY A 20 3.29 16.52 -17.75
CA GLY A 20 4.35 15.57 -18.02
C GLY A 20 5.37 15.72 -16.90
N ALA A 21 5.12 15.04 -15.78
CA ALA A 21 6.10 14.86 -14.75
C ALA A 21 7.14 13.92 -15.36
N THR A 22 8.15 14.50 -16.00
CA THR A 22 9.45 13.86 -16.06
C THR A 22 9.75 13.47 -14.63
N VAL A 23 9.73 12.16 -14.33
CA VAL A 23 10.22 11.64 -13.06
C VAL A 23 11.71 11.90 -13.06
N THR A 24 12.09 13.15 -12.78
CA THR A 24 13.36 13.44 -12.17
C THR A 24 13.33 12.62 -10.90
N LYS A 25 14.10 11.51 -10.92
CA LYS A 25 14.57 10.80 -9.73
C LYS A 25 14.72 11.86 -8.66
N ALA A 26 13.80 11.90 -7.70
CA ALA A 26 13.90 12.81 -6.58
C ALA A 26 15.09 12.30 -5.79
N LEU A 27 16.29 12.70 -6.21
CA LEU A 27 17.46 12.76 -5.37
C LEU A 27 17.02 13.67 -4.24
N LEU A 28 16.54 13.05 -3.17
CA LEU A 28 16.45 13.69 -1.88
C LEU A 28 17.81 14.37 -1.65
N PRO A 29 17.83 15.60 -1.10
CA PRO A 29 19.06 16.33 -0.88
C PRO A 29 20.06 15.44 -0.14
N ASP A 30 21.37 15.64 -0.38
CA ASP A 30 22.55 15.01 0.24
C ASP A 30 22.49 14.95 1.79
N ALA A 31 21.48 14.32 2.37
CA ALA A 31 21.44 13.92 3.75
C ALA A 31 22.30 12.66 3.78
N ALA A 32 23.59 12.85 4.03
CA ALA A 32 24.54 11.78 4.25
C ALA A 32 23.87 10.71 5.14
N VAL A 33 23.55 9.57 4.53
CA VAL A 33 23.11 8.40 5.28
C VAL A 33 24.35 7.82 5.94
N ASP A 34 24.22 7.43 7.21
CA ASP A 34 25.32 6.81 7.95
C ASP A 34 25.64 5.43 7.35
N ARG A 35 24.62 4.76 6.78
CA ARG A 35 24.74 3.44 6.15
C ARG A 35 23.62 3.16 5.14
N THR A 36 23.92 2.32 4.15
CA THR A 36 22.92 1.67 3.30
C THR A 36 22.82 0.20 3.68
N TYR A 37 21.59 -0.33 3.73
CA TYR A 37 21.30 -1.75 3.95
C TYR A 37 20.70 -2.37 2.69
N ASN A 38 21.09 -3.59 2.37
CA ASN A 38 20.37 -4.48 1.44
C ASN A 38 19.71 -5.66 2.20
N PRO A 39 18.83 -6.45 1.55
CA PRO A 39 18.13 -7.55 2.22
C PRO A 39 19.07 -8.58 2.87
N ALA A 40 20.19 -8.92 2.24
CA ALA A 40 21.14 -9.90 2.78
C ALA A 40 21.82 -9.39 4.05
N GLU A 41 22.16 -8.10 4.11
CA GLU A 41 22.68 -7.49 5.34
C GLU A 41 21.62 -7.50 6.46
N VAL A 42 20.36 -7.21 6.12
CA VAL A 42 19.27 -7.25 7.11
C VAL A 42 19.07 -8.66 7.68
N GLU A 43 19.15 -9.72 6.86
CA GLU A 43 19.05 -11.10 7.34
C GLU A 43 20.06 -11.40 8.46
N LEU A 44 21.31 -10.96 8.31
CA LEU A 44 22.35 -11.12 9.33
C LEU A 44 21.97 -10.43 10.65
N VAL A 45 21.28 -9.30 10.58
CA VAL A 45 20.80 -8.57 11.77
C VAL A 45 19.59 -9.28 12.39
N VAL A 46 18.66 -9.76 11.55
CA VAL A 46 17.48 -10.53 11.99
C VAL A 46 17.91 -11.75 12.80
N GLU A 47 18.95 -12.47 12.39
CA GLU A 47 19.48 -13.63 13.13
C GLU A 47 20.02 -13.26 14.53
N GLN A 48 20.50 -12.04 14.72
CA GLN A 48 21.12 -11.60 15.98
C GLN A 48 20.12 -11.03 16.99
N CYS A 49 19.10 -10.32 16.51
CA CYS A 49 18.20 -9.52 17.35
C CYS A 49 16.76 -9.45 16.83
N GLY A 50 16.37 -10.37 15.95
CA GLY A 50 15.00 -10.49 15.46
C GLY A 50 14.02 -10.84 16.58
N PHE A 51 12.82 -10.29 16.49
CA PHE A 51 11.73 -10.55 17.42
C PHE A 51 10.41 -10.75 16.67
N PRO A 52 9.51 -11.62 17.16
CA PRO A 52 8.32 -12.01 16.42
C PRO A 52 7.22 -10.95 16.58
N VAL A 53 6.57 -10.61 15.46
CA VAL A 53 5.49 -9.61 15.40
C VAL A 53 4.40 -10.01 14.44
N ILE A 54 3.24 -9.39 14.59
CA ILE A 54 2.13 -9.46 13.64
C ILE A 54 1.73 -8.05 13.21
N SER A 55 1.16 -7.91 12.01
CA SER A 55 0.61 -6.63 11.57
C SER A 55 -0.85 -6.53 12.00
N ALA A 56 -1.16 -5.58 12.88
CA ALA A 56 -2.52 -5.30 13.33
C ALA A 56 -3.21 -4.20 12.53
N ALA A 57 -2.54 -3.61 11.53
CA ALA A 57 -3.16 -2.61 10.66
C ALA A 57 -4.41 -3.17 9.99
N GLN A 58 -5.53 -2.49 10.21
CA GLN A 58 -6.79 -2.73 9.55
C GLN A 58 -6.75 -2.14 8.13
N LYS A 59 -7.41 -2.81 7.20
CA LYS A 59 -7.27 -2.61 5.76
C LYS A 59 -8.64 -2.69 5.11
N PHE A 60 -8.84 -1.95 4.04
CA PHE A 60 -9.96 -2.16 3.14
C PHE A 60 -9.44 -2.63 1.79
N VAL A 61 -9.90 -3.78 1.32
CA VAL A 61 -9.44 -4.40 0.08
C VAL A 61 -10.49 -4.23 -1.00
N VAL A 62 -10.06 -3.74 -2.17
CA VAL A 62 -10.92 -3.50 -3.34
C VAL A 62 -10.38 -4.34 -4.52
N PRO A 63 -11.16 -5.27 -5.10
CA PRO A 63 -10.71 -6.02 -6.26
C PRO A 63 -10.64 -5.13 -7.49
N VAL A 64 -9.63 -5.37 -8.32
CA VAL A 64 -9.51 -4.77 -9.65
C VAL A 64 -10.17 -5.71 -10.65
N PRO A 65 -11.13 -5.22 -11.46
CA PRO A 65 -11.83 -6.07 -12.42
C PRO A 65 -10.91 -6.51 -13.54
N LYS A 66 -11.25 -7.64 -14.18
CA LYS A 66 -10.61 -8.03 -15.43
C LYS A 66 -10.95 -7.01 -16.52
N VAL A 67 -9.92 -6.55 -17.19
CA VAL A 67 -9.95 -5.61 -18.28
C VAL A 67 -9.81 -6.42 -19.57
N GLY A 68 -10.84 -6.41 -20.40
CA GLY A 68 -10.76 -6.90 -21.79
C GLY A 68 -10.14 -5.85 -22.71
N ASP A 69 -10.50 -5.84 -24.00
CA ASP A 69 -10.14 -4.75 -24.94
C ASP A 69 -10.83 -3.41 -24.65
N HIS A 70 -11.33 -3.22 -23.43
CA HIS A 70 -12.25 -2.15 -23.05
C HIS A 70 -11.55 -0.80 -22.82
N SER A 71 -12.35 0.26 -22.89
CA SER A 71 -11.98 1.64 -22.56
C SER A 71 -11.74 1.82 -21.05
N GLY A 72 -10.85 2.74 -20.67
CA GLY A 72 -10.62 3.14 -19.27
C GLY A 72 -9.51 2.40 -18.54
N ALA A 73 -8.80 1.48 -19.20
CA ALA A 73 -7.56 0.89 -18.68
C ALA A 73 -6.36 1.80 -18.95
N ASP A 74 -5.50 1.95 -17.95
CA ASP A 74 -4.26 2.68 -18.08
C ASP A 74 -3.21 1.79 -18.75
N ASP A 75 -2.31 2.42 -19.52
CA ASP A 75 -1.05 1.78 -19.94
C ASP A 75 -0.10 1.75 -18.73
N ILE A 76 0.15 0.54 -18.23
CA ILE A 76 1.01 0.31 -17.07
C ILE A 76 2.31 -0.42 -17.48
N SER A 77 2.58 -0.53 -18.78
CA SER A 77 3.74 -1.25 -19.35
C SER A 77 5.09 -0.66 -18.95
N HIS A 78 5.11 0.55 -18.39
CA HIS A 78 6.30 1.23 -17.86
C HIS A 78 6.49 1.01 -16.35
N ILE A 79 5.44 0.59 -15.63
CA ILE A 79 5.51 0.31 -14.20
C ILE A 79 6.19 -1.04 -13.98
N ARG A 80 7.09 -1.06 -12.99
CA ARG A 80 7.81 -2.27 -12.59
C ARG A 80 7.45 -2.59 -11.15
N ASP A 81 7.36 -3.88 -10.86
CA ASP A 81 7.36 -4.36 -9.50
C ASP A 81 8.74 -4.13 -8.87
N TRP A 82 8.83 -4.47 -7.60
CA TRP A 82 10.05 -4.31 -6.83
C TRP A 82 11.24 -5.14 -7.28
N GLN A 83 11.01 -6.20 -8.05
CA GLN A 83 12.06 -7.03 -8.66
C GLN A 83 12.49 -6.48 -10.03
N GLY A 84 11.94 -5.33 -10.45
CA GLY A 84 12.17 -4.77 -11.77
C GLY A 84 11.41 -5.51 -12.87
N ARG A 85 10.44 -6.36 -12.54
CA ARG A 85 9.60 -7.07 -13.52
C ARG A 85 8.40 -6.22 -13.89
N PRO A 86 7.90 -6.27 -15.13
CA PRO A 86 6.66 -5.60 -15.48
C PRO A 86 5.49 -6.05 -14.61
N VAL A 87 4.69 -5.11 -14.11
CA VAL A 87 3.44 -5.43 -13.37
C VAL A 87 2.36 -5.97 -14.32
N GLY A 88 2.35 -5.49 -15.56
CA GLY A 88 1.42 -5.87 -16.61
C GLY A 88 1.52 -4.87 -17.77
N GLU A 89 0.68 -5.04 -18.79
CA GLU A 89 0.58 -4.09 -19.90
C GLU A 89 -0.55 -3.08 -19.68
N ARG A 90 -1.70 -3.55 -19.18
CA ARG A 90 -2.90 -2.73 -18.98
C ARG A 90 -3.55 -3.00 -17.63
N GLY A 91 -4.10 -1.97 -17.01
CA GLY A 91 -4.76 -2.12 -15.71
C GLY A 91 -5.20 -0.82 -15.06
N LEU A 92 -5.03 -0.75 -13.76
CA LEU A 92 -5.31 0.42 -12.94
C LEU A 92 -4.00 1.07 -12.49
N LEU A 93 -3.77 2.32 -12.88
CA LEU A 93 -2.71 3.17 -12.33
C LEU A 93 -3.30 4.03 -11.20
N PHE A 94 -2.59 4.13 -10.08
CA PHE A 94 -2.98 4.96 -8.94
C PHE A 94 -1.75 5.47 -8.18
N TYR A 95 -1.94 6.47 -7.34
CA TYR A 95 -0.84 7.09 -6.59
C TYR A 95 -0.92 6.72 -5.11
N ASN A 96 0.17 6.15 -4.57
CA ASN A 96 0.36 6.00 -3.13
C ASN A 96 0.94 7.32 -2.59
N PHE A 97 0.13 8.07 -1.85
CA PHE A 97 0.52 9.37 -1.30
C PHE A 97 1.51 9.25 -0.14
N LYS A 98 1.48 8.15 0.61
CA LYS A 98 2.41 7.86 1.71
C LYS A 98 3.84 7.68 1.18
N ASP A 99 3.98 6.89 0.12
CA ASP A 99 5.26 6.57 -0.50
C ASP A 99 5.65 7.55 -1.62
N ARG A 100 4.73 8.42 -2.01
CA ARG A 100 4.88 9.38 -3.12
C ARG A 100 5.28 8.70 -4.44
N SER A 101 4.59 7.60 -4.75
CA SER A 101 4.89 6.77 -5.92
C SER A 101 3.64 6.39 -6.67
N GLU A 102 3.78 6.29 -8.00
CA GLU A 102 2.78 5.62 -8.83
C GLU A 102 2.90 4.11 -8.63
N GLN A 103 1.74 3.47 -8.47
CA GLN A 103 1.61 2.03 -8.40
C GLN A 103 0.56 1.58 -9.41
N ALA A 104 0.66 0.32 -9.80
CA ALA A 104 -0.26 -0.26 -10.75
C ALA A 104 -0.78 -1.60 -10.25
N CYS A 105 -2.02 -1.90 -10.63
CA CYS A 105 -2.61 -3.21 -10.45
C CYS A 105 -2.96 -3.79 -11.82
N ASN A 106 -2.52 -5.02 -12.10
CA ASN A 106 -2.77 -5.68 -13.37
C ASN A 106 -4.28 -5.84 -13.60
N GLY A 107 -4.74 -5.52 -14.81
CA GLY A 107 -6.13 -5.67 -15.22
C GLY A 107 -6.52 -7.10 -15.59
N ASP A 108 -5.85 -8.14 -15.08
CA ASP A 108 -6.16 -9.53 -15.42
C ASP A 108 -7.34 -10.12 -14.62
N GLY A 109 -7.81 -9.37 -13.62
CA GLY A 109 -8.88 -9.75 -12.69
C GLY A 109 -8.39 -10.39 -11.39
N ASN A 110 -7.09 -10.67 -11.24
CA ASN A 110 -6.50 -11.21 -10.02
C ASN A 110 -5.99 -10.13 -9.07
N GLY A 111 -5.83 -8.92 -9.57
CA GLY A 111 -5.33 -7.80 -8.80
C GLY A 111 -6.31 -7.29 -7.73
N VAL A 112 -5.75 -6.76 -6.64
CA VAL A 112 -6.48 -5.97 -5.64
C VAL A 112 -5.70 -4.69 -5.32
N VAL A 113 -6.42 -3.65 -4.88
CA VAL A 113 -5.84 -2.51 -4.17
C VAL A 113 -6.15 -2.65 -2.69
N ILE A 114 -5.12 -2.55 -1.86
CA ILE A 114 -5.23 -2.56 -0.41
C ILE A 114 -5.07 -1.13 0.09
N ILE A 115 -6.11 -0.61 0.75
CA ILE A 115 -6.07 0.66 1.46
C ILE A 115 -5.73 0.35 2.92
N ASN A 116 -4.64 0.91 3.44
CA ASN A 116 -4.11 0.57 4.75
C ASN A 116 -4.57 1.56 5.84
N GLN A 117 -4.48 1.14 7.10
CA GLN A 117 -4.84 1.93 8.30
C GLN A 117 -6.29 2.46 8.28
N VAL A 118 -7.22 1.63 7.81
CA VAL A 118 -8.64 1.97 7.72
C VAL A 118 -9.34 1.69 9.05
N ASP A 119 -10.16 2.61 9.54
CA ASP A 119 -11.03 2.35 10.69
C ASP A 119 -12.41 1.80 10.28
N ALA A 120 -13.19 1.32 11.24
CA ALA A 120 -14.50 0.72 10.98
C ALA A 120 -15.53 1.69 10.37
N GLY A 121 -15.44 2.99 10.65
CA GLY A 121 -16.33 4.02 10.07
C GLY A 121 -15.99 4.27 8.61
N GLN A 122 -14.70 4.46 8.30
CA GLN A 122 -14.19 4.60 6.95
C GLN A 122 -14.48 3.36 6.10
N ALA A 123 -14.28 2.15 6.65
CA ALA A 123 -14.58 0.90 5.97
C ALA A 123 -16.06 0.80 5.55
N LYS A 124 -17.00 1.24 6.41
CA LYS A 124 -18.43 1.28 6.06
C LYS A 124 -18.73 2.25 4.92
N LEU A 125 -18.06 3.41 4.89
CA LEU A 125 -18.24 4.39 3.81
C LEU A 125 -17.70 3.85 2.48
N LEU A 126 -16.55 3.17 2.51
CA LEU A 126 -15.98 2.52 1.33
C LEU A 126 -16.86 1.38 0.82
N ASP A 127 -17.36 0.50 1.70
CA ASP A 127 -18.30 -0.57 1.33
C ASP A 127 -19.60 0.00 0.74
N ALA A 128 -20.17 1.04 1.35
CA ALA A 128 -21.37 1.70 0.83
C ALA A 128 -21.13 2.29 -0.58
N GLN A 129 -19.94 2.83 -0.84
CA GLN A 129 -19.59 3.33 -2.17
C GLN A 129 -19.48 2.20 -3.20
N VAL A 130 -18.86 1.07 -2.85
CA VAL A 130 -18.83 -0.12 -3.72
C VAL A 130 -20.24 -0.62 -4.01
N ARG A 131 -21.09 -0.78 -3.00
CA ARG A 131 -22.48 -1.24 -3.17
C ARG A 131 -23.28 -0.29 -4.05
N ARG A 132 -23.09 1.02 -3.92
CA ARG A 132 -23.73 2.04 -4.77
C ARG A 132 -23.29 1.90 -6.23
N LEU A 133 -21.99 1.82 -6.48
CA LEU A 133 -21.42 1.70 -7.83
C LEU A 133 -21.83 0.42 -8.54
N THR A 134 -22.01 -0.67 -7.77
CA THR A 134 -22.36 -2.00 -8.28
C THR A 134 -23.85 -2.29 -8.23
N GLN A 135 -24.67 -1.34 -7.74
CA GLN A 135 -26.11 -1.51 -7.51
C GLN A 135 -26.43 -2.77 -6.67
N GLY A 136 -25.54 -3.11 -5.73
CA GLY A 136 -25.66 -4.29 -4.87
C GLY A 136 -25.23 -5.61 -5.50
N ALA A 137 -24.76 -5.64 -6.75
CA ALA A 137 -24.28 -6.86 -7.41
C ALA A 137 -22.97 -7.42 -6.83
N GLY A 138 -22.32 -6.68 -5.92
CA GLY A 138 -21.10 -7.10 -5.23
C GLY A 138 -19.82 -6.58 -5.89
N PRO A 139 -18.66 -6.77 -5.25
CA PRO A 139 -17.42 -6.09 -5.62
C PRO A 139 -16.84 -6.52 -6.97
N ASP A 140 -17.15 -7.73 -7.46
CA ASP A 140 -16.71 -8.18 -8.78
C ASP A 140 -17.42 -7.48 -9.94
N ALA A 141 -18.52 -6.75 -9.68
CA ALA A 141 -19.22 -5.93 -10.66
C ALA A 141 -18.63 -4.51 -10.80
N LEU A 142 -17.56 -4.17 -10.05
CA LEU A 142 -16.90 -2.88 -10.19
C LEU A 142 -16.26 -2.73 -11.58
N THR A 143 -16.42 -1.56 -12.18
CA THR A 143 -15.60 -1.13 -13.32
C THR A 143 -14.32 -0.47 -12.84
N LEU A 144 -13.33 -0.26 -13.71
CA LEU A 144 -12.12 0.48 -13.34
C LEU A 144 -12.43 1.90 -12.84
N ASP A 145 -13.37 2.60 -13.47
CA ASP A 145 -13.81 3.93 -13.00
C ASP A 145 -14.53 3.85 -11.65
N GLY A 146 -15.24 2.74 -11.40
CA GLY A 146 -15.78 2.41 -10.09
C GLY A 146 -14.67 2.27 -9.05
N VAL A 147 -13.61 1.52 -9.35
CA VAL A 147 -12.44 1.39 -8.46
C VAL A 147 -11.80 2.76 -8.22
N ARG A 148 -11.55 3.56 -9.26
CA ARG A 148 -11.02 4.93 -9.11
C ARG A 148 -11.90 5.80 -8.22
N SER A 149 -13.22 5.70 -8.36
CA SER A 149 -14.17 6.42 -7.51
C SER A 149 -14.07 5.99 -6.04
N VAL A 150 -13.81 4.71 -5.75
CA VAL A 150 -13.57 4.23 -4.38
C VAL A 150 -12.24 4.75 -3.83
N LEU A 151 -11.17 4.74 -4.64
CA LEU A 151 -9.87 5.27 -4.25
C LEU A 151 -9.92 6.79 -3.99
N GLN A 152 -10.69 7.52 -4.81
CA GLN A 152 -10.93 8.95 -4.63
C GLN A 152 -11.63 9.24 -3.29
N LEU A 153 -12.67 8.46 -2.96
CA LEU A 153 -13.31 8.56 -1.64
C LEU A 153 -12.32 8.24 -0.51
N ALA A 154 -11.46 7.24 -0.68
CA ALA A 154 -10.46 6.91 0.33
C ALA A 154 -9.49 8.10 0.59
N ILE A 155 -9.06 8.80 -0.46
CA ILE A 155 -8.25 10.02 -0.36
C ILE A 155 -9.01 11.11 0.41
N GLU A 156 -10.29 11.32 0.11
CA GLU A 156 -11.15 12.30 0.81
C GLU A 156 -11.32 11.97 2.29
N LEU A 157 -11.26 10.69 2.65
CA LEU A 157 -11.26 10.20 4.04
C LEU A 157 -9.87 10.27 4.71
N GLY A 158 -8.84 10.79 4.03
CA GLY A 158 -7.47 10.91 4.53
C GLY A 158 -6.64 9.62 4.44
N LEU A 159 -7.14 8.58 3.77
CA LEU A 159 -6.46 7.31 3.60
C LEU A 159 -5.47 7.43 2.43
N THR A 160 -4.18 7.55 2.76
CA THR A 160 -3.12 7.91 1.81
C THR A 160 -2.12 6.79 1.54
N ASP A 161 -2.17 5.71 2.32
CA ASP A 161 -1.33 4.53 2.18
C ASP A 161 -2.11 3.43 1.43
N MET A 162 -1.79 3.24 0.16
CA MET A 162 -2.46 2.29 -0.73
C MET A 162 -1.43 1.51 -1.54
N TYR A 163 -1.63 0.20 -1.69
CA TYR A 163 -0.73 -0.60 -2.51
C TYR A 163 -1.42 -1.75 -3.21
N ASN A 164 -0.84 -2.20 -4.31
CA ASN A 164 -1.36 -3.33 -5.07
C ASN A 164 -0.96 -4.67 -4.44
N SER A 165 -1.80 -5.68 -4.64
CA SER A 165 -1.51 -7.08 -4.32
C SER A 165 -2.38 -7.97 -5.21
N ASP A 166 -2.54 -9.24 -4.85
CA ASP A 166 -3.39 -10.19 -5.55
C ASP A 166 -4.39 -10.87 -4.61
N ARG A 167 -5.46 -11.42 -5.19
CA ARG A 167 -6.52 -12.12 -4.45
C ARG A 167 -5.98 -13.31 -3.64
N ALA A 168 -4.98 -14.04 -4.16
CA ALA A 168 -4.44 -15.21 -3.49
C ALA A 168 -3.72 -14.85 -2.19
N PHE A 169 -2.94 -13.76 -2.19
CA PHE A 169 -2.31 -13.22 -1.01
C PHE A 169 -3.34 -12.79 0.04
N VAL A 170 -4.41 -12.10 -0.36
CA VAL A 170 -5.48 -11.70 0.57
C VAL A 170 -6.14 -12.94 1.18
N MET A 171 -6.56 -13.89 0.36
CA MET A 171 -7.21 -15.12 0.82
C MET A 171 -6.33 -15.97 1.73
N GLN A 172 -5.02 -16.01 1.47
CA GLN A 172 -4.10 -16.83 2.25
C GLN A 172 -3.71 -16.17 3.58
N LYS A 173 -3.70 -14.84 3.64
CA LYS A 173 -2.97 -14.12 4.68
C LYS A 173 -3.77 -13.01 5.38
N MET A 174 -5.04 -12.83 5.02
CA MET A 174 -5.90 -11.84 5.66
C MET A 174 -7.18 -12.50 6.19
N THR A 175 -7.69 -11.91 7.25
CA THR A 175 -8.96 -12.31 7.88
C THR A 175 -9.84 -11.09 8.06
N PRO A 176 -11.18 -11.24 8.06
CA PRO A 176 -12.08 -10.16 8.43
C PRO A 176 -11.71 -9.53 9.78
N VAL A 177 -11.85 -8.21 9.90
CA VAL A 177 -11.69 -7.52 11.19
C VAL A 177 -12.86 -7.85 12.12
N VAL A 178 -14.07 -7.89 11.55
CA VAL A 178 -15.29 -8.27 12.25
C VAL A 178 -15.64 -9.69 11.83
N ALA A 179 -15.76 -10.60 12.81
CA ALA A 179 -16.21 -11.96 12.55
C ALA A 179 -17.59 -11.94 11.89
N ASP A 180 -17.79 -12.81 10.89
CA ASP A 180 -19.04 -12.96 10.15
C ASP A 180 -19.55 -11.68 9.45
N ASP A 181 -18.66 -10.73 9.13
CA ASP A 181 -19.04 -9.57 8.32
C ASP A 181 -19.54 -10.03 6.93
N PRO A 182 -20.84 -9.92 6.62
CA PRO A 182 -21.39 -10.38 5.35
C PRO A 182 -20.94 -9.52 4.17
N ALA A 183 -20.34 -8.34 4.42
CA ALA A 183 -19.70 -7.52 3.42
C ALA A 183 -18.27 -7.99 3.10
N ALA A 184 -17.61 -8.69 4.02
CA ALA A 184 -16.26 -9.21 3.82
C ALA A 184 -16.31 -10.52 3.01
N GLY A 185 -15.86 -10.45 1.76
CA GLY A 185 -15.58 -11.63 0.95
C GLY A 185 -14.17 -12.16 1.20
N ALA A 186 -13.82 -13.31 0.61
CA ALA A 186 -12.48 -13.91 0.78
C ALA A 186 -11.31 -13.01 0.30
N TYR A 187 -11.60 -12.01 -0.53
CA TYR A 187 -10.63 -11.06 -1.10
C TYR A 187 -11.12 -9.60 -1.14
N TYR A 188 -12.15 -9.25 -0.37
CA TYR A 188 -12.79 -7.93 -0.41
C TYR A 188 -13.27 -7.51 0.98
N GLY A 189 -13.25 -6.20 1.25
CA GLY A 189 -13.90 -5.60 2.40
C GLY A 189 -12.93 -5.27 3.53
N PHE A 190 -13.44 -5.24 4.76
CA PHE A 190 -12.70 -4.79 5.94
C PHE A 190 -11.91 -5.91 6.59
N LEU A 191 -10.61 -5.95 6.30
CA LEU A 191 -9.70 -7.05 6.61
C LEU A 191 -8.52 -6.60 7.47
N LYS A 192 -7.84 -7.55 8.11
CA LYS A 192 -6.53 -7.37 8.73
C LYS A 192 -5.63 -8.53 8.33
N ARG A 193 -4.32 -8.45 8.63
CA ARG A 193 -3.47 -9.64 8.49
C ARG A 193 -3.97 -10.72 9.46
N ASP A 194 -3.90 -11.96 9.02
CA ASP A 194 -4.13 -13.10 9.89
C ASP A 194 -3.13 -13.06 11.05
N ASP A 195 -3.60 -13.18 12.29
CA ASP A 195 -2.72 -13.12 13.47
C ASP A 195 -1.74 -14.32 13.50
N ARG A 196 -2.00 -15.37 12.72
CA ARG A 196 -1.08 -16.51 12.53
C ARG A 196 0.05 -16.21 11.55
N ASP A 197 -0.03 -15.11 10.80
CA ASP A 197 1.02 -14.67 9.87
C ASP A 197 2.14 -13.92 10.60
N VAL A 198 2.81 -14.65 11.49
CA VAL A 198 3.93 -14.13 12.29
C VAL A 198 5.11 -13.78 11.40
N CYS A 199 5.54 -12.53 11.48
CA CYS A 199 6.74 -11.99 10.86
C CYS A 199 7.88 -11.90 11.88
N VAL A 200 9.11 -11.67 11.42
CA VAL A 200 10.23 -11.33 12.29
C VAL A 200 10.63 -9.88 12.00
N ALA A 201 10.62 -9.04 13.02
CA ALA A 201 11.07 -7.66 12.93
C ALA A 201 12.46 -7.50 13.54
N VAL A 202 13.22 -6.53 13.04
CA VAL A 202 14.47 -6.08 13.64
C VAL A 202 14.64 -4.58 13.48
N ALA A 203 15.10 -3.90 14.53
CA ALA A 203 15.21 -2.45 14.53
C ALA A 203 16.67 -1.99 14.58
N VAL A 204 17.04 -1.09 13.66
CA VAL A 204 18.40 -0.58 13.51
C VAL A 204 18.40 0.94 13.63
N GLN A 205 19.23 1.48 14.52
CA GLN A 205 19.35 2.92 14.76
C GLN A 205 20.25 3.61 13.73
N GLY A 206 20.07 4.93 13.57
CA GLY A 206 20.93 5.79 12.74
C GLY A 206 20.24 6.25 11.45
N ARG A 207 20.83 7.24 10.77
CA ARG A 207 20.34 7.66 9.46
C ARG A 207 20.74 6.60 8.44
N LEU A 208 19.79 6.00 7.76
CA LEU A 208 20.11 4.92 6.82
C LEU A 208 19.25 4.97 5.55
N ALA A 209 19.77 4.35 4.50
CA ALA A 209 19.02 3.97 3.32
C ALA A 209 18.78 2.46 3.32
N TYR A 210 17.67 2.00 2.76
CA TYR A 210 17.38 0.59 2.53
C TYR A 210 17.03 0.32 1.08
N GLU A 211 17.83 -0.53 0.43
CA GLU A 211 17.66 -1.01 -0.94
C GLU A 211 16.81 -2.28 -0.96
N GLY A 212 15.59 -2.16 -0.45
CA GLY A 212 14.64 -3.27 -0.36
C GLY A 212 13.76 -3.46 -1.57
N ILE A 213 12.54 -3.93 -1.31
CA ILE A 213 11.48 -4.14 -2.30
C ILE A 213 10.85 -2.84 -2.85
N ALA A 214 11.54 -1.70 -2.80
CA ALA A 214 11.02 -0.47 -3.39
C ALA A 214 11.81 -0.13 -4.64
N ALA A 215 11.16 0.50 -5.63
CA ALA A 215 11.81 0.93 -6.87
C ALA A 215 12.97 1.93 -6.62
N THR A 216 12.93 2.64 -5.49
CA THR A 216 13.99 3.52 -5.01
C THR A 216 14.35 3.18 -3.56
N PRO A 217 15.60 3.40 -3.13
CA PRO A 217 15.99 3.20 -1.74
C PRO A 217 15.11 4.01 -0.79
N GLN A 218 14.63 3.35 0.27
CA GLN A 218 13.84 4.00 1.32
C GLN A 218 14.78 4.72 2.28
N LEU A 219 14.51 5.99 2.60
CA LEU A 219 15.33 6.76 3.54
C LEU A 219 14.71 6.80 4.94
N PHE A 220 15.57 6.66 5.94
CA PHE A 220 15.19 6.62 7.35
C PHE A 220 16.07 7.58 8.14
N SER A 221 15.46 8.60 8.75
CA SER A 221 16.21 9.66 9.44
C SER A 221 16.57 9.34 10.90
N ARG A 222 15.94 8.32 11.50
CA ARG A 222 16.06 7.96 12.91
C ARG A 222 16.22 6.46 13.15
N GLY A 223 16.58 5.72 12.11
CA GLY A 223 16.60 4.27 12.10
C GLY A 223 15.38 3.68 11.40
N ALA A 224 15.46 2.37 11.15
CA ALA A 224 14.42 1.60 10.47
C ALA A 224 14.05 0.38 11.29
N VAL A 225 12.80 -0.06 11.12
CA VAL A 225 12.39 -1.41 11.49
C VAL A 225 12.26 -2.22 10.21
N PHE A 226 13.06 -3.26 10.06
CA PHE A 226 12.93 -4.20 8.96
C PHE A 226 12.02 -5.35 9.38
N VAL A 227 11.06 -5.70 8.54
CA VAL A 227 10.13 -6.79 8.78
C VAL A 227 10.33 -7.85 7.71
N ARG A 228 10.80 -9.02 8.13
CA ARG A 228 10.94 -10.22 7.32
C ARG A 228 9.66 -11.05 7.36
N GLN A 229 9.16 -11.40 6.19
CA GLN A 229 7.95 -12.17 6.02
C GLN A 229 8.15 -13.28 5.00
N ARG A 230 7.66 -14.48 5.33
CA ARG A 230 7.67 -15.62 4.41
C ARG A 230 6.49 -15.52 3.42
N VAL A 231 6.82 -15.35 2.14
CA VAL A 231 5.87 -15.36 1.02
C VAL A 231 6.21 -16.53 0.11
N GLY A 232 5.35 -17.55 0.11
CA GLY A 232 5.64 -18.82 -0.55
C GLY A 232 6.92 -19.46 -0.01
N ASN A 233 7.91 -19.65 -0.88
CA ASN A 233 9.22 -20.23 -0.55
C ASN A 233 10.34 -19.19 -0.35
N ARG A 234 10.02 -17.91 -0.19
CA ARG A 234 10.99 -16.82 -0.14
C ARG A 234 10.73 -15.88 1.03
N ASP A 235 11.78 -15.28 1.55
CA ASP A 235 11.69 -14.19 2.51
C ASP A 235 11.65 -12.85 1.78
N GLU A 236 10.65 -12.05 2.11
CA GLU A 236 10.54 -10.66 1.69
C GLU A 236 10.80 -9.76 2.90
N ILE A 237 11.68 -8.78 2.71
CA ILE A 237 12.06 -7.83 3.75
C ILE A 237 11.65 -6.43 3.32
N ARG A 238 10.81 -5.79 4.14
CA ARG A 238 10.39 -4.41 3.97
C ARG A 238 10.96 -3.53 5.07
N GLY A 239 11.32 -2.29 4.71
CA GLY A 239 11.62 -1.24 5.67
C GLY A 239 10.34 -0.55 6.13
N VAL A 240 10.25 -0.27 7.43
CA VAL A 240 9.12 0.39 8.06
C VAL A 240 9.65 1.52 8.94
N GLN A 241 9.04 2.70 8.84
CA GLN A 241 9.38 3.82 9.71
C GLN A 241 9.07 3.44 11.17
N PRO A 242 9.92 3.78 12.15
CA PRO A 242 9.72 3.43 13.56
C PRO A 242 8.31 3.76 14.09
N ASP A 243 7.81 4.96 13.82
CA ASP A 243 6.48 5.39 14.29
C ASP A 243 5.37 4.56 13.63
N ALA A 244 5.47 4.34 12.31
CA ALA A 244 4.52 3.49 11.58
C ALA A 244 4.53 2.05 12.09
N PHE A 245 5.70 1.55 12.54
CA PHE A 245 5.80 0.23 13.14
C PHE A 245 5.04 0.14 14.46
N LEU A 246 5.20 1.12 15.35
CA LEU A 246 4.47 1.19 16.63
C LEU A 246 2.95 1.27 16.41
N ASP A 247 2.51 2.01 15.40
CA ASP A 247 1.09 2.15 15.08
C ASP A 247 0.49 0.84 14.54
N THR A 248 1.22 0.15 13.66
CA THR A 248 0.66 -0.92 12.80
C THR A 248 1.04 -2.34 13.20
N TYR A 249 2.02 -2.53 14.08
CA TYR A 249 2.46 -3.85 14.53
C TYR A 249 2.16 -4.10 16.00
N ARG A 250 2.08 -5.39 16.34
CA ARG A 250 1.90 -5.92 17.69
C ARG A 250 2.94 -7.01 17.91
N ASN A 251 3.22 -7.31 19.18
CA ASN A 251 3.95 -8.53 19.51
C ASN A 251 3.17 -9.75 19.00
N ALA A 252 3.84 -10.88 18.81
CA ALA A 252 3.21 -12.08 18.28
C ALA A 252 2.03 -12.63 19.13
N ASP A 253 1.94 -12.24 20.40
CA ASP A 253 0.81 -12.54 21.29
C ASP A 253 -0.37 -11.55 21.15
N GLY A 254 -0.26 -10.58 20.24
CA GLY A 254 -1.25 -9.53 19.99
C GLY A 254 -1.12 -8.28 20.88
N SER A 255 -0.23 -8.30 21.88
CA SER A 255 -0.04 -7.15 22.76
C SER A 255 0.62 -5.94 22.03
N PRO A 256 0.34 -4.70 22.45
CA PRO A 256 0.96 -3.51 21.86
C PRO A 256 2.49 -3.53 21.93
N VAL A 257 3.14 -3.13 20.84
CA VAL A 257 4.56 -2.74 20.90
C VAL A 257 4.62 -1.32 21.46
N THR A 258 5.16 -1.17 22.68
CA THR A 258 5.19 0.14 23.38
C THR A 258 6.45 0.96 23.10
N ALA A 259 7.51 0.32 22.58
CA ALA A 259 8.75 0.97 22.17
C ALA A 259 9.46 0.11 21.11
N VAL A 260 10.22 0.75 20.23
CA VAL A 260 11.04 0.05 19.23
C VAL A 260 12.21 -0.65 19.92
N PRO A 261 12.35 -1.99 19.81
CA PRO A 261 13.41 -2.74 20.47
C PRO A 261 14.70 -2.69 19.64
N TRP A 262 15.38 -1.55 19.69
CA TRP A 262 16.60 -1.29 18.95
C TRP A 262 17.70 -2.34 19.20
N CYS A 263 18.26 -2.87 18.12
CA CYS A 263 19.33 -3.85 18.15
C CYS A 263 20.63 -3.23 18.69
N ARG A 264 20.98 -3.52 19.94
CA ARG A 264 22.17 -2.97 20.62
C ARG A 264 23.49 -3.57 20.13
N ARG A 265 23.45 -4.73 19.48
CA ARG A 265 24.64 -5.47 19.01
C ARG A 265 25.11 -5.04 17.62
N HIS A 266 24.41 -4.11 16.96
CA HIS A 266 24.73 -3.63 15.61
C HIS A 266 25.86 -2.57 15.57
N ARG A 267 26.75 -2.48 16.56
CA ARG A 267 28.00 -1.75 16.34
C ARG A 267 28.90 -2.63 15.48
N VAL A 268 28.68 -2.61 14.17
CA VAL A 268 29.65 -3.15 13.22
C VAL A 268 30.84 -2.21 13.30
N SER A 269 31.91 -2.70 13.91
CA SER A 269 33.22 -2.07 13.94
C SER A 269 33.57 -1.57 12.55
N HIS A 270 33.82 -0.27 12.41
CA HIS A 270 34.56 0.23 11.26
C HIS A 270 35.95 -0.40 11.33
N LEU A 271 36.18 -1.43 10.52
CA LEU A 271 37.49 -1.93 10.14
C LEU A 271 37.73 -1.49 8.70
#